data_AF-A0A7S3XBQ2-F1
#
_entry.id   AF-A0A7S3XBQ2-F1
#
_cell.length_a   1.000
_cell.length_b   1.000
_cell.length_c   1.000
_cell.angle_alpha   90.00
_cell.angle_beta   90.00
_cell.angle_gamma   90.00
#
_symmetry.space_group_name_H-M   'P 1'
#
loop_
_entity.id
_entity.type
_entity.pdbx_description
1 polymer ?
#
loop_
_entity_poly.entity_id
_entity_poly.type
_entity_poly.pdbx_seq_one_letter_code
_entity_poly.pdbx_strand_id
1 'polypeptide(L)'
;AIYQDQIADQAVGTLELQDRCVTEAKLAIGAVAPFNLQTACVTTDAIADGAVSHFKLQPGSVTSTKLASGVVSSEHLGVDVVRSDAIARAAVTAAKLDASAVTTSALADGAVTRSKLENGAVDTDVLADGSIASRKLQEASVVEGAIADGAVTASKLQHGAVTSEALAHGSVGDKALRAGSVMEDAIAAGSISSSKLKAGAVTSHAL
;
A
#
# COMPACT_ATOMS: atom_id res chain seq x y z
N ALA A 1 68.46 -29.54 -14.71
CA ALA A 1 68.11 -28.55 -13.68
C ALA A 1 69.24 -27.54 -13.62
N ILE A 2 68.93 -26.26 -13.53
CA ILE A 2 69.90 -25.23 -13.17
C ILE A 2 69.68 -24.97 -11.68
N TYR A 3 70.71 -25.17 -10.87
CA TYR A 3 70.67 -25.00 -9.42
C TYR A 3 71.19 -23.60 -9.04
N GLN A 4 70.86 -23.15 -7.83
CA GLN A 4 71.10 -21.78 -7.36
C GLN A 4 72.60 -21.39 -7.37
N ASP A 5 73.49 -22.37 -7.27
CA ASP A 5 74.95 -22.25 -7.34
C ASP A 5 75.50 -22.10 -8.78
N GLN A 6 74.66 -22.28 -9.81
CA GLN A 6 75.06 -22.23 -11.22
C GLN A 6 74.77 -20.88 -11.90
N ILE A 7 74.10 -19.96 -11.21
CA ILE A 7 73.73 -18.63 -11.70
C ILE A 7 74.19 -17.61 -10.66
N ALA A 8 75.01 -16.64 -11.06
CA ALA A 8 75.38 -15.54 -10.16
C ALA A 8 74.17 -14.66 -9.84
N ASP A 9 74.16 -13.99 -8.68
CA ASP A 9 73.10 -13.06 -8.32
C ASP A 9 72.90 -11.99 -9.41
N GLN A 10 71.64 -11.69 -9.74
CA GLN A 10 71.24 -10.77 -10.82
C GLN A 10 71.73 -11.14 -12.24
N ALA A 11 72.26 -12.33 -12.48
CA ALA A 11 72.81 -12.69 -13.80
C ALA A 11 71.75 -12.86 -14.91
N VAL A 12 70.46 -12.90 -14.57
CA VAL A 12 69.34 -12.96 -15.52
C VAL A 12 68.54 -11.66 -15.45
N GLY A 13 68.83 -10.73 -16.34
CA GLY A 13 68.12 -9.47 -16.52
C GLY A 13 67.06 -9.55 -17.61
N THR A 14 66.67 -8.38 -18.14
CA THR A 14 65.60 -8.26 -19.15
C THR A 14 66.04 -8.69 -20.55
N LEU A 15 67.35 -8.77 -20.82
CA LEU A 15 67.89 -9.16 -22.14
C LEU A 15 68.07 -10.67 -22.25
N GLU A 16 68.24 -11.34 -21.11
CA GLU A 16 68.51 -12.77 -21.01
C GLU A 16 67.23 -13.62 -21.10
N LEU A 17 66.05 -12.99 -20.97
CA LEU A 17 64.74 -13.62 -21.12
C LEU A 17 64.05 -13.11 -22.39
N GLN A 18 63.89 -14.00 -23.38
CA GLN A 18 63.09 -13.69 -24.57
C GLN A 18 61.61 -13.52 -24.20
N ASP A 19 60.87 -12.77 -25.02
CA ASP A 19 59.41 -12.62 -24.86
C ASP A 19 58.70 -13.96 -24.68
N ARG A 20 57.81 -14.03 -23.68
CA ARG A 20 57.01 -15.22 -23.34
C ARG A 20 57.82 -16.47 -22.99
N CYS A 21 59.13 -16.37 -22.80
CA CYS A 21 59.94 -17.55 -22.49
C CYS A 21 59.65 -18.11 -21.08
N VAL A 22 59.06 -17.34 -20.16
CA VAL A 22 58.56 -17.82 -18.87
C VAL A 22 57.10 -18.25 -19.03
N THR A 23 56.89 -19.56 -19.11
CA THR A 23 55.57 -20.21 -19.29
C THR A 23 55.07 -20.76 -17.96
N GLU A 24 53.80 -21.16 -17.88
CA GLU A 24 53.24 -21.78 -16.66
C GLU A 24 54.07 -22.98 -16.15
N ALA A 25 54.58 -23.83 -17.04
CA ALA A 25 55.44 -24.97 -16.67
C ALA A 25 56.80 -24.57 -16.04
N LYS A 26 57.21 -23.30 -16.20
CA LYS A 26 58.45 -22.75 -15.64
C LYS A 26 58.22 -22.02 -14.32
N LEU A 27 56.96 -21.78 -13.93
CA LEU A 27 56.58 -21.19 -12.65
C LEU A 27 55.97 -22.28 -11.75
N ALA A 28 56.75 -22.73 -10.78
CA ALA A 28 56.24 -23.62 -9.74
C ALA A 28 55.16 -22.91 -8.90
N ILE A 29 54.26 -23.68 -8.28
CA ILE A 29 53.28 -23.15 -7.33
C ILE A 29 54.01 -22.41 -6.21
N GLY A 30 53.65 -21.14 -5.98
CA GLY A 30 54.28 -20.28 -4.96
C GLY A 30 55.60 -19.62 -5.38
N ALA A 31 56.06 -19.80 -6.64
CA ALA A 31 57.28 -19.16 -7.14
C ALA A 31 57.19 -17.63 -7.18
N VAL A 32 55.97 -17.07 -7.28
CA VAL A 32 55.70 -15.64 -7.23
C VAL A 32 55.06 -15.30 -5.89
N ALA A 33 55.83 -14.68 -5.00
CA ALA A 33 55.34 -14.20 -3.72
C ALA A 33 54.83 -12.74 -3.85
N PRO A 34 54.02 -12.25 -2.89
CA PRO A 34 53.45 -10.90 -2.98
C PRO A 34 54.49 -9.78 -3.16
N PHE A 35 55.68 -9.91 -2.57
CA PHE A 35 56.76 -8.92 -2.70
C PHE A 35 57.43 -8.93 -4.08
N ASN A 36 57.20 -9.95 -4.90
CA ASN A 36 57.65 -9.97 -6.29
C ASN A 36 56.73 -9.14 -7.21
N LEU A 37 55.52 -8.80 -6.76
CA LEU A 37 54.54 -8.02 -7.52
C LEU A 37 54.53 -6.57 -7.03
N GLN A 38 55.01 -5.65 -7.86
CA GLN A 38 54.91 -4.22 -7.59
C GLN A 38 53.46 -3.73 -7.73
N THR A 39 53.14 -2.59 -7.11
CA THR A 39 51.82 -1.96 -7.24
C THR A 39 51.46 -1.76 -8.72
N ALA A 40 50.25 -2.17 -9.10
CA ALA A 40 49.69 -2.07 -10.46
C ALA A 40 50.43 -2.87 -11.56
N CYS A 41 51.34 -3.80 -11.22
CA CYS A 41 52.00 -4.63 -12.23
C CYS A 41 51.06 -5.64 -12.91
N VAL A 42 49.98 -6.04 -12.23
CA VAL A 42 48.92 -6.86 -12.81
C VAL A 42 47.86 -5.93 -13.41
N THR A 43 47.94 -5.72 -14.71
CA THR A 43 46.96 -4.91 -15.48
C THR A 43 45.75 -5.75 -15.87
N THR A 44 44.72 -5.10 -16.41
CA THR A 44 43.51 -5.78 -16.89
C THR A 44 43.83 -6.82 -17.96
N ASP A 45 44.72 -6.51 -18.91
CA ASP A 45 45.13 -7.44 -19.98
C ASP A 45 45.92 -8.65 -19.45
N ALA A 46 46.50 -8.53 -18.25
CA ALA A 46 47.21 -9.64 -17.60
C ALA A 46 46.24 -10.66 -16.95
N ILE A 47 44.96 -10.30 -16.79
CA ILE A 47 43.92 -11.16 -16.22
C ILE A 47 42.94 -11.52 -17.33
N ALA A 48 42.98 -12.78 -17.78
CA ALA A 48 42.01 -13.25 -18.77
C ALA A 48 40.56 -13.17 -18.25
N ASP A 49 39.61 -12.99 -19.16
CA ASP A 49 38.18 -12.96 -18.82
C ASP A 49 37.75 -14.22 -18.07
N GLY A 50 37.07 -14.02 -16.93
CA GLY A 50 36.65 -15.11 -16.05
C GLY A 50 37.77 -15.78 -15.24
N ALA A 51 39.02 -15.31 -15.36
CA ALA A 51 40.14 -15.85 -14.58
C ALA A 51 39.93 -15.70 -13.07
N VAL A 52 39.15 -14.72 -12.61
CA VAL A 52 38.75 -14.59 -11.20
C VAL A 52 37.35 -15.17 -11.01
N SER A 53 37.27 -16.46 -10.71
CA SER A 53 36.02 -17.15 -10.37
C SER A 53 35.67 -17.01 -8.89
N HIS A 54 34.44 -17.34 -8.51
CA HIS A 54 33.98 -17.25 -7.11
C HIS A 54 34.82 -18.10 -6.13
N PHE A 55 35.42 -19.22 -6.57
CA PHE A 55 36.33 -20.02 -5.74
C PHE A 55 37.64 -19.29 -5.39
N LYS A 56 38.04 -18.31 -6.20
CA LYS A 56 39.25 -17.50 -6.00
C LYS A 56 38.99 -16.28 -5.11
N LEU A 57 37.73 -15.99 -4.80
CA LEU A 57 37.31 -14.91 -3.92
C LEU A 57 36.86 -15.48 -2.57
N GLN A 58 37.65 -15.24 -1.53
CA GLN A 58 37.25 -15.62 -0.18
C GLN A 58 36.03 -14.77 0.28
N PRO A 59 35.15 -15.30 1.15
CA PRO A 59 34.07 -14.53 1.74
C PRO A 59 34.58 -13.22 2.38
N GLY A 60 33.92 -12.11 2.09
CA GLY A 60 34.30 -10.78 2.59
C GLY A 60 35.52 -10.14 1.89
N SER A 61 36.15 -10.81 0.92
CA SER A 61 37.27 -10.23 0.16
C SER A 61 36.86 -9.01 -0.69
N VAL A 62 35.60 -8.95 -1.13
CA VAL A 62 35.00 -7.79 -1.81
C VAL A 62 34.09 -7.06 -0.81
N THR A 63 34.59 -5.96 -0.26
CA THR A 63 33.84 -5.09 0.67
C THR A 63 33.18 -3.94 -0.07
N SER A 64 32.22 -3.25 0.56
CA SER A 64 31.55 -2.08 -0.03
C SER A 64 32.52 -0.98 -0.45
N THR A 65 33.63 -0.79 0.28
CA THR A 65 34.68 0.18 -0.06
C THR A 65 35.48 -0.17 -1.32
N LYS A 66 35.43 -1.43 -1.77
CA LYS A 66 36.08 -1.90 -3.01
C LYS A 66 35.16 -1.82 -4.22
N LEU A 67 33.89 -1.47 -4.02
CA LEU A 67 32.90 -1.29 -5.10
C LEU A 67 32.68 0.20 -5.32
N ALA A 68 32.87 0.66 -6.56
CA ALA A 68 32.52 2.01 -6.93
C ALA A 68 30.99 2.21 -6.85
N SER A 69 30.55 3.44 -6.56
CA SER A 69 29.13 3.77 -6.55
C SER A 69 28.49 3.46 -7.91
N GLY A 70 27.34 2.79 -7.89
CA GLY A 70 26.59 2.43 -9.10
C GLY A 70 27.11 1.22 -9.87
N VAL A 71 28.21 0.58 -9.45
CA VAL A 71 28.74 -0.61 -10.14
C VAL A 71 27.81 -1.82 -10.02
N VAL A 72 26.97 -1.88 -8.98
CA VAL A 72 25.92 -2.90 -8.83
C VAL A 72 24.58 -2.30 -9.29
N SER A 73 24.19 -2.61 -10.52
CA SER A 73 22.87 -2.31 -11.09
C SER A 73 21.90 -3.48 -10.89
N SER A 74 20.65 -3.30 -11.31
CA SER A 74 19.62 -4.34 -11.24
C SER A 74 19.95 -5.59 -12.06
N GLU A 75 20.73 -5.48 -13.14
CA GLU A 75 21.12 -6.63 -13.97
C GLU A 75 22.09 -7.58 -13.25
N HIS A 76 22.81 -7.08 -12.24
CA HIS A 76 23.71 -7.88 -11.41
C HIS A 76 22.97 -8.62 -10.30
N LEU A 77 21.70 -8.30 -10.04
CA LEU A 77 20.89 -8.87 -8.98
C LEU A 77 19.95 -9.93 -9.56
N GLY A 78 20.22 -11.20 -9.23
CA GLY A 78 19.32 -12.30 -9.55
C GLY A 78 18.00 -12.20 -8.78
N VAL A 79 17.01 -12.98 -9.21
CA VAL A 79 15.72 -13.12 -8.53
C VAL A 79 15.95 -13.57 -7.08
N ASP A 80 15.24 -12.95 -6.14
CA ASP A 80 15.28 -13.23 -4.70
C ASP A 80 16.63 -13.05 -3.98
N VAL A 81 17.63 -12.43 -4.64
CA VAL A 81 18.95 -12.24 -4.02
C VAL A 81 18.92 -11.20 -2.90
N VAL A 82 18.03 -10.20 -3.00
CA VAL A 82 17.85 -9.16 -1.99
C VAL A 82 16.85 -9.64 -0.94
N ARG A 83 17.37 -10.09 0.20
CA ARG A 83 16.55 -10.48 1.35
C ARG A 83 16.15 -9.28 2.20
N SER A 84 15.11 -9.45 3.02
CA SER A 84 14.54 -8.38 3.85
C SER A 84 15.53 -7.83 4.89
N ASP A 85 16.46 -8.64 5.38
CA ASP A 85 17.55 -8.25 6.30
C ASP A 85 18.61 -7.37 5.62
N ALA A 86 18.75 -7.45 4.30
CA ALA A 86 19.62 -6.57 3.52
C ALA A 86 19.01 -5.18 3.30
N ILE A 87 17.70 -5.01 3.52
CA ILE A 87 16.99 -3.75 3.32
C ILE A 87 16.93 -3.01 4.65
N ALA A 88 17.67 -1.90 4.75
CA ALA A 88 17.63 -1.06 5.95
C ALA A 88 16.21 -0.54 6.24
N ARG A 89 15.91 -0.29 7.53
CA ARG A 89 14.63 0.30 7.93
C ARG A 89 14.42 1.64 7.21
N ALA A 90 13.23 1.84 6.67
CA ALA A 90 12.84 3.01 5.87
C ALA A 90 13.63 3.21 4.56
N ALA A 91 14.40 2.21 4.09
CA ALA A 91 15.08 2.29 2.81
C ALA A 91 14.09 2.36 1.64
N VAL A 92 12.93 1.68 1.74
CA VAL A 92 11.82 1.78 0.79
C VAL A 92 10.84 2.82 1.30
N THR A 93 10.80 3.98 0.63
CA THR A 93 9.88 5.07 0.94
C THR A 93 8.74 5.08 -0.08
N ALA A 94 7.64 5.79 0.22
CA ALA A 94 6.53 5.94 -0.71
C ALA A 94 6.98 6.48 -2.09
N ALA A 95 7.95 7.40 -2.11
CA ALA A 95 8.51 7.97 -3.35
C ALA A 95 9.31 6.96 -4.21
N LYS A 96 9.68 5.79 -3.66
CA LYS A 96 10.36 4.71 -4.38
C LYS A 96 9.40 3.62 -4.86
N LEU A 97 8.12 3.71 -4.51
CA LEU A 97 7.11 2.75 -4.90
C LEU A 97 6.29 3.35 -6.05
N ASP A 98 6.20 2.63 -7.17
CA ASP A 98 5.24 2.94 -8.21
C ASP A 98 3.81 2.77 -7.69
N ALA A 99 2.85 3.45 -8.33
CA ALA A 99 1.45 3.50 -7.89
C ALA A 99 0.79 2.12 -7.74
N SER A 100 1.29 1.09 -8.42
CA SER A 100 0.77 -0.29 -8.35
C SER A 100 1.72 -1.28 -7.70
N ALA A 101 2.81 -0.80 -7.07
CA ALA A 101 3.80 -1.67 -6.44
C ALA A 101 3.25 -2.41 -5.20
N VAL A 102 2.24 -1.84 -4.53
CA VAL A 102 1.57 -2.46 -3.37
C VAL A 102 0.20 -2.99 -3.81
N THR A 103 0.12 -4.30 -4.00
CA THR A 103 -1.14 -4.99 -4.31
C THR A 103 -1.88 -5.38 -3.03
N THR A 104 -3.14 -5.79 -3.16
CA THR A 104 -3.95 -6.30 -2.04
C THR A 104 -3.30 -7.50 -1.34
N SER A 105 -2.65 -8.39 -2.09
CA SER A 105 -1.92 -9.54 -1.54
C SER A 105 -0.66 -9.16 -0.75
N ALA A 106 -0.12 -7.95 -0.98
CA ALA A 106 1.02 -7.43 -0.24
C ALA A 106 0.61 -6.81 1.11
N LEU A 107 -0.68 -6.52 1.31
CA LEU A 107 -1.21 -5.99 2.55
C LEU A 107 -1.70 -7.14 3.45
N ALA A 108 -1.12 -7.24 4.64
CA ALA A 108 -1.64 -8.14 5.67
C ALA A 108 -3.04 -7.69 6.14
N ASP A 109 -3.82 -8.63 6.66
CA ASP A 109 -5.13 -8.33 7.25
C ASP A 109 -5.00 -7.29 8.36
N GLY A 110 -5.81 -6.24 8.29
CA GLY A 110 -5.77 -5.12 9.23
C GLY A 110 -4.59 -4.16 9.04
N ALA A 111 -3.78 -4.30 7.98
CA ALA A 111 -2.68 -3.39 7.69
C ALA A 111 -3.16 -1.95 7.47
N VAL A 112 -4.37 -1.74 6.94
CA VAL A 112 -5.01 -0.42 6.82
C VAL A 112 -5.89 -0.18 8.03
N THR A 113 -5.40 0.64 8.97
CA THR A 113 -6.09 1.03 10.21
C THR A 113 -6.74 2.39 10.04
N ARG A 114 -7.69 2.75 10.91
CA ARG A 114 -8.33 4.09 10.90
C ARG A 114 -7.31 5.23 10.91
N SER A 115 -6.22 5.10 11.67
CA SER A 115 -5.15 6.10 11.74
C SER A 115 -4.35 6.28 10.44
N LYS A 116 -4.48 5.37 9.48
CA LYS A 116 -3.83 5.42 8.16
C LYS A 116 -4.76 5.97 7.08
N LEU A 117 -6.03 6.19 7.39
CA LEU A 117 -7.01 6.78 6.49
C LEU A 117 -7.19 8.24 6.85
N GLU A 118 -6.98 9.12 5.87
CA GLU A 118 -7.32 10.54 6.02
C GLU A 118 -8.84 10.74 6.06
N ASN A 119 -9.27 11.88 6.60
CA ASN A 119 -10.69 12.22 6.61
C ASN A 119 -11.20 12.35 5.16
N GLY A 120 -12.25 11.60 4.83
CA GLY A 120 -12.81 11.55 3.48
C GLY A 120 -12.13 10.54 2.54
N ALA A 121 -11.12 9.78 2.99
CA ALA A 121 -10.47 8.75 2.17
C ALA A 121 -11.41 7.59 1.78
N VAL A 122 -12.55 7.46 2.45
CA VAL A 122 -13.61 6.50 2.09
C VAL A 122 -14.81 7.32 1.65
N ASP A 123 -15.00 7.41 0.35
CA ASP A 123 -16.10 8.12 -0.31
C ASP A 123 -17.15 7.12 -0.86
N THR A 124 -18.11 7.64 -1.63
CA THR A 124 -19.17 6.84 -2.25
C THR A 124 -18.67 5.90 -3.33
N ASP A 125 -17.53 6.19 -3.97
CA ASP A 125 -16.97 5.33 -5.01
C ASP A 125 -16.25 4.11 -4.40
N VAL A 126 -15.69 4.29 -3.20
CA VAL A 126 -15.10 3.19 -2.41
C VAL A 126 -16.17 2.29 -1.78
N LEU A 127 -17.32 2.84 -1.40
CA LEU A 127 -18.41 2.10 -0.74
C LEU A 127 -19.39 1.51 -1.76
N ALA A 128 -19.40 0.19 -1.88
CA ALA A 128 -20.42 -0.48 -2.69
C ALA A 128 -21.85 -0.21 -2.16
N ASP A 129 -22.83 -0.18 -3.06
CA ASP A 129 -24.24 -0.01 -2.73
C ASP A 129 -24.72 -1.04 -1.70
N GLY A 130 -25.35 -0.56 -0.62
CA GLY A 130 -25.86 -1.41 0.46
C GLY A 130 -24.79 -2.02 1.38
N SER A 131 -23.51 -1.67 1.22
CA SER A 131 -22.42 -2.19 2.06
C SER A 131 -22.55 -1.78 3.54
N ILE A 132 -23.22 -0.67 3.83
CA ILE A 132 -23.48 -0.20 5.20
C ILE A 132 -24.71 -0.93 5.76
N ALA A 133 -24.48 -1.99 6.51
CA ALA A 133 -25.54 -2.66 7.25
C ALA A 133 -26.06 -1.78 8.41
N SER A 134 -27.36 -1.83 8.69
CA SER A 134 -28.00 -1.04 9.76
C SER A 134 -27.30 -1.18 11.12
N ARG A 135 -26.79 -2.38 11.47
CA ARG A 135 -26.01 -2.63 12.70
C ARG A 135 -24.71 -1.81 12.82
N LYS A 136 -24.24 -1.20 11.73
CA LYS A 136 -23.05 -0.33 11.69
C LYS A 136 -23.39 1.14 11.96
N LEU A 137 -24.67 1.52 11.90
CA LEU A 137 -25.14 2.84 12.27
C LEU A 137 -25.34 2.89 13.78
N GLN A 138 -24.75 3.89 14.42
CA GLN A 138 -24.98 4.13 15.85
C GLN A 138 -26.36 4.77 16.05
N GLU A 139 -26.89 4.68 17.27
CA GLU A 139 -28.11 5.40 17.62
C GLU A 139 -27.94 6.91 17.35
N ALA A 140 -28.97 7.52 16.73
CA ALA A 140 -28.97 8.92 16.30
C ALA A 140 -27.85 9.34 15.33
N SER A 141 -27.14 8.41 14.66
CA SER A 141 -26.08 8.77 13.71
C SER A 141 -26.60 9.35 12.41
N VAL A 142 -27.86 9.07 12.05
CA VAL A 142 -28.52 9.63 10.87
C VAL A 142 -29.20 10.93 11.28
N VAL A 143 -28.52 12.04 11.02
CA VAL A 143 -29.01 13.40 11.31
C VAL A 143 -29.84 13.95 10.15
N GLU A 144 -30.55 15.06 10.37
CA GLU A 144 -31.44 15.68 9.38
C GLU A 144 -30.76 15.90 8.02
N GLY A 145 -29.55 16.46 8.00
CA GLY A 145 -28.78 16.68 6.77
C GLY A 145 -28.26 15.41 6.08
N ALA A 146 -28.35 14.24 6.72
CA ALA A 146 -27.98 12.96 6.12
C ALA A 146 -29.10 12.36 5.27
N ILE A 147 -30.34 12.83 5.42
CA ILE A 147 -31.50 12.37 4.67
C ILE A 147 -31.88 13.46 3.67
N ALA A 148 -31.73 13.19 2.38
CA ALA A 148 -32.16 14.13 1.34
C ALA A 148 -33.68 14.35 1.37
N ASP A 149 -34.13 15.54 0.97
CA ASP A 149 -35.56 15.85 0.85
C ASP A 149 -36.29 14.83 -0.03
N GLY A 150 -37.38 14.27 0.49
CA GLY A 150 -38.16 13.24 -0.20
C GLY A 150 -37.53 11.85 -0.22
N ALA A 151 -36.36 11.64 0.41
CA ALA A 151 -35.74 10.31 0.48
C ALA A 151 -36.60 9.30 1.26
N VAL A 152 -37.39 9.74 2.25
CA VAL A 152 -38.37 8.91 2.95
C VAL A 152 -39.73 9.05 2.26
N THR A 153 -40.04 8.11 1.37
CA THR A 153 -41.34 8.04 0.68
C THR A 153 -42.35 7.22 1.47
N ALA A 154 -43.65 7.39 1.19
CA ALA A 154 -44.71 6.60 1.84
C ALA A 154 -44.49 5.08 1.70
N SER A 155 -43.93 4.62 0.58
CA SER A 155 -43.59 3.21 0.35
C SER A 155 -42.46 2.67 1.26
N LYS A 156 -41.66 3.54 1.87
CA LYS A 156 -40.59 3.18 2.81
C LYS A 156 -41.08 3.14 4.26
N LEU A 157 -42.29 3.62 4.53
CA LEU A 157 -42.91 3.61 5.86
C LEU A 157 -43.90 2.45 5.95
N GLN A 158 -43.71 1.60 6.96
CA GLN A 158 -44.71 0.57 7.28
C GLN A 158 -45.97 1.21 7.88
N HIS A 159 -47.10 0.50 7.81
CA HIS A 159 -48.34 0.95 8.44
C HIS A 159 -48.12 1.14 9.95
N GLY A 160 -48.49 2.32 10.47
CA GLY A 160 -48.27 2.69 11.87
C GLY A 160 -46.85 3.16 12.22
N ALA A 161 -45.93 3.28 11.24
CA ALA A 161 -44.57 3.74 11.51
C ALA A 161 -44.48 5.21 11.99
N VAL A 162 -45.47 6.04 11.63
CA VAL A 162 -45.61 7.41 12.13
C VAL A 162 -46.67 7.42 13.22
N THR A 163 -46.23 7.54 14.48
CA THR A 163 -47.13 7.62 15.64
C THR A 163 -47.42 9.08 16.02
N SER A 164 -48.37 9.29 16.94
CA SER A 164 -48.70 10.63 17.45
C SER A 164 -47.49 11.33 18.07
N GLU A 165 -46.60 10.58 18.71
CA GLU A 165 -45.38 11.10 19.33
C GLU A 165 -44.38 11.62 18.29
N ALA A 166 -44.42 11.09 17.07
CA ALA A 166 -43.58 11.55 15.97
C ALA A 166 -44.10 12.83 15.30
N LEU A 167 -45.35 13.22 15.56
CA LEU A 167 -46.00 14.39 14.96
C LEU A 167 -46.00 15.58 15.92
N ALA A 168 -45.30 16.66 15.55
CA ALA A 168 -45.39 17.91 16.29
C ALA A 168 -46.81 18.52 16.21
N HIS A 169 -47.24 19.25 17.24
CA HIS A 169 -48.56 19.89 17.27
C HIS A 169 -48.74 20.83 16.08
N GLY A 170 -49.79 20.62 15.28
CA GLY A 170 -50.08 21.42 14.08
C GLY A 170 -49.28 21.05 12.84
N SER A 171 -48.47 19.99 12.86
CA SER A 171 -47.70 19.52 11.69
C SER A 171 -48.59 18.98 10.56
N VAL A 172 -49.78 18.48 10.88
CA VAL A 172 -50.75 17.98 9.91
C VAL A 172 -51.70 19.11 9.50
N GLY A 173 -51.42 19.73 8.35
CA GLY A 173 -52.25 20.79 7.76
C GLY A 173 -53.37 20.28 6.84
N ASP A 174 -54.21 21.20 6.35
CA ASP A 174 -55.28 20.96 5.38
C ASP A 174 -54.80 20.25 4.11
N LYS A 175 -53.61 20.62 3.60
CA LYS A 175 -53.00 19.97 2.43
C LYS A 175 -52.56 18.53 2.69
N ALA A 176 -52.34 18.14 3.94
CA ALA A 176 -51.99 16.78 4.31
C ALA A 176 -53.22 15.86 4.42
N LEU A 177 -54.41 16.44 4.57
CA LEU A 177 -55.67 15.72 4.74
C LEU A 177 -56.51 15.78 3.45
N ARG A 178 -56.60 14.67 2.73
CA ARG A 178 -57.53 14.55 1.60
C ARG A 178 -58.98 14.49 2.10
N ALA A 179 -59.93 14.97 1.31
CA ALA A 179 -61.36 14.81 1.59
C ALA A 179 -61.71 13.34 1.88
N GLY A 180 -62.40 13.08 3.00
CA GLY A 180 -62.77 11.74 3.46
C GLY A 180 -61.64 10.93 4.12
N SER A 181 -60.47 11.52 4.37
CA SER A 181 -59.37 10.82 5.06
C SER A 181 -59.59 10.62 6.55
N VAL A 182 -60.42 11.46 7.18
CA VAL A 182 -60.82 11.33 8.59
C VAL A 182 -62.13 10.54 8.63
N MET A 183 -62.07 9.32 9.15
CA MET A 183 -63.23 8.43 9.31
C MET A 183 -63.90 8.62 10.68
N GLU A 184 -65.14 8.15 10.83
CA GLU A 184 -65.91 8.26 12.08
C GLU A 184 -65.16 7.68 13.28
N ASP A 185 -64.57 6.49 13.12
CA ASP A 185 -63.78 5.82 14.16
C ASP A 185 -62.51 6.60 14.58
N ALA A 186 -62.04 7.53 13.74
CA ALA A 186 -60.90 8.39 14.06
C ALA A 186 -61.29 9.57 14.96
N ILE A 187 -62.59 9.85 15.13
CA ILE A 187 -63.11 10.94 15.95
C ILE A 187 -63.81 10.36 17.17
N ALA A 188 -63.14 10.40 18.32
CA ALA A 188 -63.75 9.97 19.57
C ALA A 188 -65.01 10.80 19.91
N ALA A 189 -66.05 10.14 20.41
CA ALA A 189 -67.30 10.80 20.81
C ALA A 189 -67.03 11.94 21.81
N GLY A 190 -67.58 13.12 21.54
CA GLY A 190 -67.39 14.32 22.37
C GLY A 190 -66.03 15.02 22.23
N SER A 191 -65.12 14.54 21.38
CA SER A 191 -63.82 15.18 21.16
C SER A 191 -63.94 16.56 20.48
N ILE A 192 -64.99 16.77 19.69
CA ILE A 192 -65.31 18.05 19.05
C ILE A 192 -66.46 18.74 19.81
N SER A 193 -66.17 19.85 20.49
CA SER A 193 -67.15 20.69 21.16
C SER A 193 -67.63 21.82 20.25
N SER A 194 -68.82 22.39 20.53
CA SER A 194 -69.36 23.54 19.77
C SER A 194 -68.41 24.73 19.74
N SER A 195 -67.60 24.94 20.78
CA SER A 195 -66.55 25.97 20.83
C SER A 195 -65.39 25.76 19.84
N LYS A 196 -65.21 24.55 19.31
CA LYS A 196 -64.19 24.21 18.30
C LYS A 196 -64.69 24.37 16.86
N LEU A 197 -65.98 24.63 16.66
CA LEU A 197 -66.61 24.79 15.35
C LEU A 197 -67.04 26.24 15.13
N LYS A 198 -66.66 26.82 13.99
CA LYS A 198 -67.19 28.12 13.55
C LYS A 198 -68.57 27.91 12.89
N ALA A 199 -69.42 28.94 12.91
CA ALA A 199 -70.68 28.90 12.18
C ALA A 199 -70.43 28.61 10.69
N GLY A 200 -71.06 27.55 10.16
CA GLY A 200 -70.83 27.06 8.79
C GLY A 200 -69.64 26.11 8.60
N ALA A 201 -68.97 25.67 9.68
CA ALA A 201 -67.85 24.71 9.58
C ALA A 201 -68.27 23.30 9.16
N VAL A 202 -69.55 22.95 9.31
CA VAL A 202 -70.14 21.69 8.84
C VAL A 202 -71.29 22.00 7.88
N THR A 203 -71.36 21.30 6.75
CA THR A 203 -72.46 21.40 5.80
C THR A 203 -73.51 20.32 6.09
N SER A 204 -74.76 20.56 5.72
CA SER A 204 -75.93 19.74 6.07
C SER A 204 -75.94 18.31 5.51
N HIS A 205 -74.87 17.88 4.86
CA HIS A 205 -74.69 16.51 4.36
C HIS A 205 -73.91 15.61 5.34
N ALA A 206 -73.65 16.09 6.57
CA ALA A 206 -72.78 15.44 7.56
C ALA A 206 -73.48 15.13 8.90
N LEU A 207 -74.80 14.87 8.89
CA LEU A 207 -75.57 14.40 10.04
C LEU A 207 -76.26 13.07 9.71
#